data_AF-A0A973CBX9-F1
#
_entry.id   AF-A0A973CBX9-F1
#
_cell.length_a   1.000
_cell.length_b   1.000
_cell.length_c   1.000
_cell.angle_alpha   90.00
_cell.angle_beta   90.00
_cell.angle_gamma   90.00
#
_symmetry.space_group_name_H-M   'P 1'
#
loop_
_entity.id
_entity.type
_entity.pdbx_description
1 polymer ?
#
loop_
_entity_poly.entity_id
_entity_poly.type
_entity_poly.pdbx_seq_one_letter_code
_entity_poly.pdbx_strand_id
1 'polypeptide(L)' 'MTELKTELKQLIIAELDLEDIEVEDINDADALFVEGLGLDSIDALELGLILKKHYN' A
#
# COMPACT_ATOMS: atom_id res chain seq x y z
N MET A 1 1.47 -7.21 16.36
CA MET A 1 1.47 -7.70 14.96
C MET A 1 0.51 -6.92 14.04
N THR A 2 -0.41 -6.13 14.59
CA THR A 2 -1.31 -5.23 13.84
C THR A 2 -0.60 -3.95 13.38
N GLU A 3 0.37 -3.44 14.15
CA GLU A 3 1.03 -2.15 13.88
C GLU A 3 1.73 -2.08 12.53
N LEU A 4 2.54 -3.10 12.18
CA LEU A 4 3.25 -3.12 10.89
C LEU A 4 2.30 -3.13 9.69
N LYS A 5 1.16 -3.81 9.81
CA LYS A 5 0.15 -3.84 8.73
C LYS A 5 -0.53 -2.48 8.58
N THR A 6 -0.90 -1.85 9.69
CA THR A 6 -1.47 -0.49 9.69
C THR A 6 -0.49 0.52 9.11
N GLU A 7 0.78 0.44 9.49
CA GLU A 7 1.85 1.30 8.97
C GLU A 7 2.05 1.12 7.46
N LEU A 8 2.13 -0.13 6.98
CA LEU A 8 2.24 -0.43 5.55
C LEU A 8 1.04 0.10 4.76
N LYS A 9 -0.18 -0.06 5.27
CA LYS A 9 -1.39 0.45 4.62
C LYS A 9 -1.40 1.97 4.56
N GLN A 10 -1.00 2.65 5.64
CA GLN A 10 -0.86 4.11 5.66
C GLN A 10 0.17 4.59 4.64
N LEU A 11 1.30 3.89 4.54
CA LEU A 11 2.35 4.18 3.58
C LEU A 11 1.88 3.98 2.14
N ILE A 12 1.15 2.89 1.85
CA ILE A 12 0.52 2.64 0.55
C ILE A 12 -0.43 3.79 0.19
N ILE A 13 -1.33 4.18 1.09
CA ILE A 13 -2.31 5.27 0.85
C ILE A 13 -1.62 6.60 0.60
N ALA A 14 -0.62 6.95 1.42
CA ALA A 14 0.08 8.22 1.32
C ALA A 14 0.95 8.35 0.07
N GLU A 15 1.60 7.25 -0.36
CA GLU A 15 2.54 7.29 -1.47
C GLU A 15 1.86 7.11 -2.83
N LEU A 16 0.71 6.44 -2.86
CA LEU A 16 -0.09 6.22 -4.08
C LEU A 16 -1.25 7.21 -4.22
N ASP A 17 -1.28 8.23 -3.37
CA ASP A 17 -2.25 9.33 -3.38
C ASP A 17 -3.71 8.84 -3.45
N LEU A 18 -4.03 7.85 -2.61
CA LEU A 18 -5.34 7.22 -2.58
C LEU A 18 -6.30 8.04 -1.71
N GLU A 19 -6.71 9.21 -2.23
CA GLU A 19 -7.48 10.22 -1.49
C GLU A 19 -8.83 9.70 -0.93
N ASP A 20 -9.41 8.65 -1.51
CA ASP A 20 -10.71 8.07 -1.15
C ASP A 20 -10.60 6.71 -0.42
N ILE A 21 -9.40 6.28 -0.01
CA ILE A 21 -9.19 5.00 0.67
C ILE A 21 -8.62 5.22 2.06
N GLU A 22 -9.30 4.69 3.08
CA GLU A 22 -8.76 4.63 4.43
C GLU A 22 -8.09 3.28 4.71
N VAL A 23 -7.26 3.24 5.75
CA VAL A 23 -6.55 2.03 6.19
C VAL A 23 -7.52 0.88 6.51
N GLU A 24 -8.73 1.23 6.93
CA GLU A 24 -9.81 0.31 7.29
C GLU A 24 -10.45 -0.34 6.05
N ASP A 25 -10.40 0.32 4.90
CA ASP A 25 -10.95 -0.16 3.63
C ASP A 25 -10.03 -1.20 2.96
N ILE A 26 -8.75 -1.22 3.34
CA ILE A 26 -7.78 -2.17 2.81
C ILE A 26 -7.84 -3.45 3.63
N ASN A 27 -8.32 -4.55 3.06
CA ASN A 27 -8.27 -5.85 3.71
C ASN A 27 -6.87 -6.48 3.57
N ASP A 28 -6.43 -7.19 4.61
CA ASP A 28 -5.14 -7.90 4.62
C ASP A 28 -5.06 -9.04 3.59
N ALA A 29 -6.22 -9.55 3.17
CA ALA A 29 -6.34 -10.64 2.21
C ALA A 29 -6.61 -10.18 0.78
N ASP A 30 -6.88 -8.89 0.58
CA ASP A 30 -7.20 -8.37 -0.74
C ASP A 30 -5.95 -8.18 -1.59
N ALA A 31 -6.12 -8.33 -2.90
CA ALA A 31 -5.08 -8.01 -3.85
C ALA A 31 -4.79 -6.50 -3.82
N LEU A 32 -3.50 -6.15 -3.83
CA LEU A 32 -3.06 -4.77 -3.97
C LEU A 32 -2.98 -4.34 -5.44
N PHE A 33 -2.58 -5.26 -6.31
CA PHE A 33 -2.34 -5.00 -7.73
C PHE A 33 -3.41 -5.63 -8.61
N VAL A 34 -3.72 -4.97 -9.73
CA VAL A 34 -4.67 -5.43 -10.76
C VAL A 34 -6.13 -5.53 -10.27
N GLU A 35 -6.38 -6.33 -9.24
CA GLU A 35 -7.66 -6.45 -8.53
C GLU A 35 -7.53 -5.86 -7.12
N GLY A 36 -8.65 -5.56 -6.47
CA GLY A 36 -8.68 -4.91 -5.16
C GLY A 36 -8.35 -3.42 -5.25
N LEU A 37 -7.16 -3.04 -4.79
CA LEU A 37 -6.67 -1.66 -4.81
C LEU A 37 -6.37 -1.13 -6.23
N GLY A 38 -6.29 -2.03 -7.21
CA GLY A 38 -6.21 -1.68 -8.62
C GLY A 38 -4.88 -1.07 -9.05
N LEU A 39 -3.81 -1.26 -8.26
CA LEU A 39 -2.50 -0.69 -8.55
C LEU A 39 -1.91 -1.30 -9.84
N ASP A 40 -1.21 -0.45 -10.58
CA ASP A 40 -0.57 -0.82 -11.83
C ASP A 40 0.91 -1.26 -11.63
N SER A 41 1.58 -1.57 -12.74
CA SER A 41 2.99 -1.99 -12.70
C SER A 41 3.97 -0.89 -12.31
N ILE A 42 3.61 0.38 -12.49
CA ILE A 42 4.42 1.55 -12.12
C ILE A 42 4.31 1.75 -10.61
N ASP A 43 3.09 1.72 -10.09
CA ASP A 43 2.79 1.81 -8.65
C ASP A 43 3.54 0.73 -7.85
N ALA A 44 3.57 -0.50 -8.38
CA ALA A 44 4.29 -1.62 -7.76
C ALA A 44 5.80 -1.36 -7.62
N LEU A 45 6.41 -0.75 -8.64
CA LEU A 45 7.84 -0.41 -8.63
C LEU A 45 8.13 0.71 -7.64
N GLU A 46 7.26 1.72 -7.59
CA GLU A 46 7.36 2.83 -6.66
C GLU A 46 7.24 2.34 -5.20
N LEU A 47 6.20 1.56 -4.89
CA LEU A 47 6.02 0.91 -3.60
C LEU A 47 7.27 0.11 -3.18
N GLY A 48 7.80 -0.72 -4.08
CA GLY A 48 9.01 -1.50 -3.80
C GLY A 48 10.22 -0.62 -3.47
N LEU A 49 10.36 0.53 -4.13
CA LEU A 49 11.44 1.49 -3.89
C LEU A 49 11.27 2.21 -2.54
N ILE A 50 10.05 2.59 -2.18
CA ILE A 50 9.74 3.26 -0.93
C ILE A 50 9.96 2.31 0.25
N LEU A 51 9.44 1.09 0.17
CA LEU A 51 9.67 0.06 1.19
C LEU A 51 11.16 -0.19 1.41
N LYS A 52 11.93 -0.25 0.33
CA LYS A 52 13.38 -0.36 0.42
C LYS A 52 14.03 0.84 1.09
N LYS A 53 13.53 2.07 0.91
CA LYS A 53 14.06 3.26 1.60
C LYS A 53 13.68 3.31 3.08
N HIS A 54 12.48 2.83 3.44
CA HIS A 54 11.94 2.89 4.80
C HIS A 54 12.50 1.78 5.71
N TYR A 55 12.83 0.60 5.15
CA TYR A 55 13.23 -0.59 5.92
C TYR A 55 14.67 -1.09 5.67
N ASN A 56 15.50 -0.38 4.87
CA ASN A 56 16.97 -0.59 4.83
C ASN A 56 17.68 0.28 5.87
#